data_AF-A0A150JUJ4-F1
#
_entry.id   AF-A0A150JUJ4-F1
#
_cell.length_a   1.000
_cell.length_b   1.000
_cell.length_c   1.000
_cell.angle_alpha   90.00
_cell.angle_beta   90.00
_cell.angle_gamma   90.00
#
_symmetry.space_group_name_H-M   'P 1'
#
loop_
_entity.id
_entity.type
_entity.pdbx_description
1 polymer ?
#
loop_
_entity_poly.entity_id
_entity_poly.type
_entity_poly.pdbx_seq_one_letter_code
_entity_poly.pdbx_strand_id
1 'polypeptide(L)' 'MKQENLFDYIQINYVEENLVAKKLYQKVGFSETGEMEGTEVVMRLSIVKE' A
#
# COMPACT_ATOMS: atom_id res chain seq x y z
N MET A 1 -20.25 5.46 -20.06
CA MET A 1 -20.29 5.46 -18.58
C MET A 1 -18.93 5.93 -18.09
N LYS A 2 -18.86 7.03 -17.34
CA LYS A 2 -17.61 7.46 -16.69
C LYS A 2 -17.31 6.44 -15.60
N GLN A 3 -16.18 5.73 -15.69
CA GLN A 3 -15.67 4.96 -14.55
C GLN A 3 -15.19 5.96 -13.51
N GLU A 4 -16.08 6.36 -12.61
CA GLU A 4 -15.70 7.14 -11.44
C GLU A 4 -15.06 6.17 -10.44
N ASN A 5 -13.76 6.38 -10.17
CA ASN A 5 -12.94 5.78 -9.11
C ASN A 5 -13.53 4.54 -8.39
N LEU A 6 -13.43 3.36 -9.01
CA LEU A 6 -13.88 2.08 -8.43
C LEU A 6 -12.96 1.52 -7.34
N PHE A 7 -11.90 2.24 -6.99
CA PHE A 7 -10.87 1.75 -6.07
C PHE A 7 -10.87 2.58 -4.79
N ASP A 8 -10.84 1.90 -3.65
CA ASP A 8 -10.83 2.53 -2.33
C ASP A 8 -9.41 2.72 -1.78
N TYR A 9 -8.41 2.09 -2.40
CA TYR A 9 -7.01 2.15 -1.98
C TYR A 9 -6.02 1.95 -3.14
N ILE A 10 -4.77 2.34 -2.88
CA ILE A 10 -3.60 1.99 -3.69
C ILE A 10 -2.83 0.89 -2.92
N GLN A 11 -2.39 -0.15 -3.62
CA GLN A 11 -1.53 -1.19 -3.07
C GLN A 11 -0.09 -1.04 -3.57
N ILE A 12 0.87 -1.28 -2.69
CA ILE A 12 2.28 -1.45 -3.02
C ILE A 12 2.86 -2.56 -2.15
N ASN A 13 3.84 -3.29 -2.68
CA ASN A 13 4.55 -4.33 -1.96
C ASN A 13 6.01 -3.94 -1.75
N TYR A 14 6.64 -4.46 -0.70
CA TYR A 14 8.08 -4.37 -0.51
C TYR A 14 8.65 -5.66 0.08
N VAL A 15 9.86 -6.03 -0.34
CA VAL A 15 10.61 -7.15 0.26
C VAL A 15 10.90 -6.85 1.74
N GLU A 16 10.63 -7.78 2.66
CA GLU A 16 10.65 -7.54 4.12
C GLU A 16 11.94 -6.86 4.63
N GLU A 17 13.09 -7.24 4.07
CA GLU A 17 14.41 -6.70 4.43
C GLU A 17 14.69 -5.29 3.87
N ASN A 18 13.87 -4.79 2.92
CA ASN A 18 14.01 -3.46 2.35
C ASN A 18 13.42 -2.38 3.28
N LEU A 19 14.14 -2.13 4.38
CA LEU A 19 13.75 -1.16 5.41
C LEU A 19 13.66 0.28 4.88
N VAL A 20 14.34 0.60 3.79
CA VAL A 20 14.28 1.93 3.15
C VAL A 20 12.94 2.12 2.45
N ALA A 21 12.50 1.13 1.66
CA ALA A 21 11.19 1.14 1.02
C ALA A 21 10.07 1.22 2.06
N LYS A 22 10.12 0.38 3.10
CA LYS A 22 9.17 0.43 4.23
C LYS A 22 9.02 1.84 4.80
N LYS A 23 10.13 2.47 5.19
CA LYS A 23 10.13 3.83 5.76
C LYS A 23 9.62 4.88 4.79
N LEU A 24 9.97 4.76 3.50
CA LEU A 24 9.50 5.67 2.47
C LEU A 24 7.97 5.57 2.29
N TYR A 25 7.44 4.35 2.18
CA TYR A 25 6.02 4.11 1.96
C TYR A 25 5.18 4.54 3.17
N GLN A 26 5.64 4.24 4.39
CA GLN A 26 5.04 4.76 5.62
C GLN A 26 4.97 6.28 5.65
N LYS A 27 6.02 6.98 5.19
CA LYS A 27 6.05 8.44 5.13
C LYS A 27 5.06 9.02 4.11
N VAL A 28 4.76 8.27 3.04
CA VAL A 28 3.77 8.64 2.02
C VAL A 28 2.33 8.35 2.50
N GLY A 29 2.16 7.58 3.58
CA GLY A 29 0.86 7.28 4.19
C GLY A 29 0.36 5.85 3.96
N PHE A 30 1.19 4.98 3.37
CA PHE A 30 0.87 3.56 3.29
C PHE A 30 1.01 2.90 4.67
N SER A 31 0.14 1.94 4.97
CA SER A 31 0.22 1.08 6.14
C SER A 31 0.33 -0.39 5.74
N GLU A 32 1.07 -1.18 6.54
CA GLU A 32 1.12 -2.64 6.37
C GLU A 32 -0.25 -3.25 6.67
N THR A 33 -0.65 -4.21 5.84
CA THR A 33 -1.94 -4.92 5.97
C THR A 33 -1.82 -6.17 6.84
N GLY A 34 -0.60 -6.66 7.07
CA GLY A 34 -0.33 -7.98 7.63
C GLY A 34 -0.39 -9.11 6.59
N GLU A 35 -0.74 -8.82 5.34
CA GLU A 35 -0.73 -9.77 4.22
C GLU A 35 0.67 -9.83 3.57
N MET A 36 1.00 -10.98 3.00
CA MET A 36 2.22 -11.23 2.24
C MET A 36 1.86 -11.70 0.82
N GLU A 37 2.59 -11.21 -0.17
CA GLU A 37 2.54 -11.69 -1.55
C GLU A 37 3.90 -12.31 -1.91
N GLY A 38 3.99 -13.64 -1.79
CA GLY A 38 5.28 -14.34 -1.84
C GLY A 38 6.17 -13.95 -0.67
N THR A 39 7.27 -13.23 -0.96
CA THR A 39 8.22 -12.73 0.05
C THR A 39 8.08 -11.22 0.30
N GLU A 40 7.04 -10.59 -0.25
CA GLU A 40 6.81 -9.15 -0.12
C GLU A 40 5.67 -8.85 0.83
N VAL A 41 5.86 -7.84 1.68
CA VAL A 41 4.85 -7.31 2.58
C VAL A 41 3.91 -6.39 1.81
N VAL A 42 2.61 -6.62 1.93
CA VAL A 42 1.58 -5.81 1.26
C VAL A 42 1.23 -4.59 2.11
N MET A 43 1.32 -3.40 1.50
CA MET A 43 0.91 -2.14 2.10
C MET A 43 -0.22 -1.46 1.31
N ARG A 44 -1.10 -0.73 1.99
CA ARG A 44 -2.24 0.00 1.39
C ARG A 44 -2.26 1.47 1.81
N LEU A 45 -2.65 2.34 0.87
CA LEU A 45 -2.97 3.75 1.11
C LEU A 45 -4.44 3.96 0.74
N SER A 46 -5.27 4.36 1.71
CA SER A 46 -6.67 4.71 1.45
C SER A 46 -6.76 5.97 0.58
N ILE A 47 -7.65 5.96 -0.41
CA ILE A 47 -7.96 7.14 -1.24
C ILE A 47 -9.38 7.67 -1.03
N VAL A 48 -10.12 7.08 -0.08
CA VAL A 48 -11.40 7.59 0.39
C VAL A 48 -11.14 8.72 1.39
N LYS A 49 -11.70 9.91 1.15
CA LYS A 49 -11.71 10.99 2.15
C LYS A 49 -12.68 10.63 3.27
N GLU A 50 -12.21 10.63 4.51
CA GLU A 50 -13.08 10.70 5.70
C GLU A 50 -13.93 11.97 5.73
#